data_AF-A0A090Q9X0-F1
#
_entry.id   AF-A0A090Q9X0-F1
#
_cell.length_a   1.000
_cell.length_b   1.000
_cell.length_c   1.000
_cell.angle_alpha   90.00
_cell.angle_beta   90.00
_cell.angle_gamma   90.00
#
_symmetry.space_group_name_H-M   'P 1'
#
loop_
_entity.id
_entity.type
_entity.pdbx_description
1 polymer ?
#
loop_
_entity_poly.entity_id
_entity_poly.type
_entity_poly.pdbx_seq_one_letter_code
_entity_poly.pdbx_strand_id
1 'polypeptide(L)'
;MVLKELINECKKHNRKAQKEIYDRFSGNLFASCLKYAPSYEEAQDVLQDTFIVIFNKIDQFKDDGSFEGWCRRIAVNTALQRYRKKSF
;
A
#
# COMPACT_ATOMS: atom_id res chain seq x y z
N MET A 1 -15.21 -12.02 0.41
CA MET A 1 -14.45 -12.23 -0.84
C MET A 1 -13.09 -12.81 -0.52
N VAL A 2 -12.65 -13.78 -1.31
CA VAL A 2 -11.30 -14.33 -1.27
C VAL A 2 -10.32 -13.29 -1.83
N LEU A 3 -9.06 -13.29 -1.39
CA LEU A 3 -8.07 -12.27 -1.77
C LEU A 3 -7.94 -12.09 -3.30
N LYS A 4 -7.94 -13.18 -4.06
CA LYS A 4 -7.86 -13.14 -5.53
C LYS A 4 -9.05 -12.40 -6.17
N GLU A 5 -10.25 -12.62 -5.65
CA GLU A 5 -11.46 -11.91 -6.11
C GLU A 5 -11.37 -10.42 -5.79
N LEU A 6 -10.90 -10.07 -4.58
CA LEU A 6 -10.71 -8.67 -4.19
C LEU A 6 -9.73 -7.96 -5.11
N ILE A 7 -8.61 -8.59 -5.44
CA ILE A 7 -7.62 -8.03 -6.36
C ILE A 7 -8.26 -7.78 -7.73
N ASN A 8 -8.99 -8.76 -8.27
CA ASN A 8 -9.69 -8.61 -9.55
C ASN A 8 -10.75 -7.51 -9.54
N GLU A 9 -11.50 -7.35 -8.44
CA GLU A 9 -12.46 -6.26 -8.29
C GLU A 9 -11.78 -4.91 -8.11
N CYS A 10 -10.63 -4.85 -7.44
CA CYS A 10 -9.85 -3.62 -7.34
C CYS A 10 -9.28 -3.17 -8.70
N LYS A 11 -8.90 -4.10 -9.57
CA LYS A 11 -8.51 -3.82 -10.98
C LYS A 11 -9.66 -3.15 -11.76
N LYS A 12 -10.90 -3.38 -11.37
CA LYS A 12 -12.10 -2.71 -11.91
C LYS A 12 -12.47 -1.42 -11.18
N HIS A 13 -11.59 -0.89 -10.33
CA HIS A 13 -11.83 0.27 -9.47
C HIS A 13 -13.05 0.14 -8.54
N ASN A 14 -13.41 -1.08 -8.14
CA ASN A 14 -14.51 -1.30 -7.20
C ASN A 14 -14.15 -0.77 -5.81
N ARG A 15 -14.81 0.31 -5.39
CA ARG A 15 -14.55 0.99 -4.10
C ARG A 15 -14.73 0.08 -2.89
N LYS A 16 -15.68 -0.86 -2.92
CA LYS A 16 -15.91 -1.79 -1.81
C LYS A 16 -14.73 -2.75 -1.67
N ALA A 17 -14.19 -3.24 -2.79
CA ALA A 17 -13.01 -4.10 -2.79
C ALA A 17 -11.76 -3.34 -2.33
N GLN A 18 -11.57 -2.09 -2.77
CA GLN A 18 -10.47 -1.24 -2.32
C GLN A 18 -10.51 -0.99 -0.82
N LYS A 19 -11.70 -0.67 -0.27
CA LYS A 19 -11.89 -0.53 1.17
C LYS A 19 -11.54 -1.80 1.93
N GLU A 20 -11.99 -2.96 1.44
CA GLU A 20 -11.68 -4.24 2.07
C GLU A 20 -10.17 -4.56 2.06
N ILE A 21 -9.47 -4.26 0.97
CA ILE A 21 -8.00 -4.37 0.92
C ILE A 21 -7.33 -3.40 1.91
N TYR A 22 -7.81 -2.16 1.98
CA TYR A 22 -7.31 -1.19 2.96
C TYR A 22 -7.49 -1.70 4.39
N ASP A 23 -8.69 -2.13 4.75
CA ASP A 23 -9.02 -2.60 6.11
C ASP A 23 -8.15 -3.82 6.50
N ARG A 24 -7.88 -4.73 5.55
CA ARG A 24 -7.05 -5.93 5.81
C ARG A 24 -5.56 -5.64 5.98
N PHE A 25 -5.00 -4.71 5.20
CA PHE A 25 -3.54 -4.56 5.10
C PHE A 25 -3.01 -3.29 5.77
N SER A 26 -3.87 -2.31 6.08
CA SER A 26 -3.46 -1.00 6.61
C SER A 26 -2.60 -1.11 7.88
N GLY A 27 -2.97 -1.94 8.85
CA GLY A 27 -2.20 -2.09 10.09
C GLY A 27 -0.76 -2.56 9.87
N ASN A 28 -0.56 -3.58 9.03
CA ASN A 28 0.77 -4.14 8.76
C ASN A 28 1.62 -3.20 7.88
N LEU A 29 1.00 -2.58 6.86
CA LEU A 29 1.69 -1.59 6.05
C LEU A 29 2.03 -0.34 6.85
N PHE A 30 1.17 0.08 7.79
CA PHE A 30 1.44 1.20 8.68
C PHE A 30 2.63 0.93 9.59
N ALA A 31 2.73 -0.28 10.16
CA ALA A 31 3.90 -0.71 10.91
C ALA A 31 5.20 -0.68 10.07
N SER A 32 5.09 -0.90 8.76
CA SER A 32 6.23 -0.75 7.85
C SER A 32 6.56 0.72 7.59
N CYS A 33 5.55 1.60 7.46
CA CYS A 33 5.74 3.04 7.26
C CYS A 33 6.39 3.71 8.49
N LEU A 34 5.97 3.33 9.70
CA LEU A 34 6.52 3.83 10.96
C LEU A 34 8.04 3.61 11.12
N LYS A 35 8.62 2.61 10.45
CA LYS A 35 10.07 2.34 10.51
C LYS A 35 10.90 3.39 9.76
N TYR A 36 10.30 4.12 8.83
CA TYR A 36 11.01 5.05 7.94
C TYR A 36 10.50 6.48 8.02
N ALA A 37 9.28 6.70 8.54
CA ALA A 37 8.72 8.01 8.73
C ALA A 37 9.25 8.68 10.02
N PRO A 38 9.50 10.01 10.01
CA PRO A 38 10.05 10.73 11.16
C PRO A 38 9.02 10.99 12.28
N SER A 39 7.72 10.85 11.99
CA SER A 39 6.64 11.00 12.96
C SER A 39 5.48 10.05 12.63
N TYR A 40 4.57 9.88 13.59
CA TYR A 40 3.36 9.10 13.40
C TYR A 40 2.47 9.68 12.30
N GLU A 41 2.30 11.00 12.27
CA GLU A 41 1.52 11.73 11.26
C GLU A 41 2.09 11.52 9.85
N GLU A 42 3.42 11.63 9.70
CA GLU A 42 4.07 11.35 8.42
C GLU A 42 3.93 9.88 8.01
N ALA A 43 3.89 8.94 8.97
CA ALA A 43 3.63 7.55 8.65
C ALA A 43 2.20 7.35 8.12
N GLN A 44 1.22 8.13 8.59
CA GLN A 44 -0.16 8.08 8.11
C GLN A 44 -0.26 8.63 6.68
N ASP A 45 0.42 9.74 6.39
CA ASP A 45 0.53 10.29 5.05
C ASP A 45 1.19 9.30 4.07
N VAL A 46 2.31 8.70 4.48
CA VAL A 46 3.01 7.68 3.68
C VAL A 46 2.11 6.48 3.42
N LEU A 47 1.33 6.03 4.42
CA LEU A 47 0.39 4.93 4.26
C LEU A 47 -0.70 5.29 3.23
N GLN A 48 -1.22 6.52 3.29
CA GLN A 48 -2.22 6.99 2.34
C GLN A 48 -1.67 7.02 0.91
N ASP A 49 -0.49 7.61 0.70
CA ASP A 49 0.23 7.62 -0.57
C ASP A 49 0.49 6.18 -1.07
N THR A 50 0.84 5.28 -0.16
CA THR A 50 1.09 3.86 -0.46
C THR A 50 -0.15 3.20 -1.04
N PHE A 51 -1.32 3.39 -0.45
CA PHE A 51 -2.56 2.80 -0.97
C PHE A 51 -2.99 3.40 -2.31
N ILE A 52 -2.75 4.69 -2.53
CA ILE A 52 -2.95 5.32 -3.84
C ILE A 52 -2.07 4.61 -4.89
N VAL A 53 -0.80 4.38 -4.59
CA VAL A 53 0.11 3.67 -5.50
C VAL A 53 -0.30 2.21 -5.71
N ILE A 54 -0.70 1.50 -4.64
CA ILE A 54 -1.20 0.13 -4.72
C ILE A 54 -2.37 0.04 -5.69
N PHE A 55 -3.40 0.87 -5.53
CA PHE A 55 -4.59 0.80 -6.38
C PHE A 55 -4.32 1.26 -7.81
N ASN A 56 -3.44 2.25 -8.01
CA ASN A 56 -3.05 2.68 -9.36
C ASN A 56 -2.19 1.66 -10.11
N LYS A 57 -1.49 0.77 -9.38
CA LYS A 57 -0.59 -0.23 -9.97
C LYS A 57 -1.07 -1.66 -9.78
N ILE A 58 -2.31 -1.87 -9.33
CA ILE A 58 -2.81 -3.20 -8.97
C ILE A 58 -2.84 -4.16 -10.16
N ASP A 59 -2.96 -3.65 -11.39
CA ASP A 59 -2.83 -4.44 -12.63
C ASP A 59 -1.43 -5.01 -12.85
N GLN A 60 -0.40 -4.42 -12.24
CA GLN A 60 0.98 -4.88 -12.34
C GLN A 60 1.30 -6.05 -11.39
N PHE A 61 0.38 -6.39 -10.48
CA PHE A 61 0.54 -7.57 -9.64
C PHE A 61 0.27 -8.84 -10.47
N LYS A 62 1.32 -9.66 -10.64
CA LYS A 62 1.35 -10.86 -11.50
C LYS A 62 1.25 -12.19 -10.77
N ASP A 63 0.84 -12.20 -9.49
CA ASP A 63 0.79 -13.41 -8.65
C ASP A 63 2.17 -14.12 -8.43
N ASP A 64 3.29 -13.50 -8.81
CA ASP A 64 4.68 -14.01 -8.58
C ASP A 64 5.15 -13.84 -7.11
N GLY A 65 4.29 -14.22 -6.17
CA GLY A 65 4.52 -14.10 -4.73
C GLY A 65 3.27 -13.63 -3.97
N SER A 66 3.43 -13.30 -2.68
CA SER A 66 2.30 -12.82 -1.88
C SER A 66 1.92 -11.38 -2.23
N PHE A 67 0.62 -11.12 -2.30
CA PHE A 67 0.10 -9.76 -2.47
C PHE A 67 0.58 -8.84 -1.33
N GLU A 68 0.62 -9.36 -0.10
CA GLU A 68 1.16 -8.63 1.06
C GLU A 68 2.62 -8.22 0.84
N GLY A 69 3.48 -9.13 0.34
CA GLY A 69 4.87 -8.83 0.04
C GLY A 69 5.02 -7.75 -1.03
N TRP A 70 4.17 -7.79 -2.05
CA TRP A 70 4.11 -6.76 -3.10
C TRP A 70 3.67 -5.40 -2.53
N CYS A 71 2.60 -5.34 -1.73
CA CYS A 71 2.16 -4.13 -1.04
C CYS A 71 3.23 -3.57 -0.11
N ARG A 72 3.93 -4.43 0.65
CA ARG A 72 5.00 -4.02 1.55
C ARG A 72 6.17 -3.38 0.80
N ARG A 73 6.55 -3.94 -0.35
CA ARG A 73 7.58 -3.35 -1.22
C ARG A 73 7.18 -1.95 -1.69
N ILE A 74 5.90 -1.75 -2.05
CA ILE A 74 5.39 -0.42 -2.39
C ILE A 74 5.48 0.51 -1.18
N ALA A 75 5.01 0.09 0.00
CA ALA A 75 5.05 0.90 1.22
C ALA A 75 6.44 1.39 1.57
N VAL A 76 7.44 0.50 1.58
CA VAL A 76 8.84 0.84 1.86
C VAL A 76 9.38 1.82 0.82
N ASN A 77 9.12 1.58 -0.47
CA ASN A 77 9.59 2.47 -1.54
C ASN A 77 8.95 3.86 -1.44
N THR A 78 7.65 3.94 -1.16
CA THR A 78 6.93 5.21 -0.95
C THR A 78 7.51 5.96 0.24
N ALA A 79 7.75 5.28 1.38
CA ALA A 79 8.34 5.88 2.56
C ALA A 79 9.74 6.45 2.29
N LEU A 80 10.61 5.66 1.64
CA LEU A 80 11.97 6.09 1.29
C LEU A 80 11.97 7.25 0.30
N GLN A 81 11.07 7.26 -0.68
CA GLN A 81 10.93 8.39 -1.62
C GLN A 81 10.52 9.68 -0.90
N ARG A 82 9.57 9.60 0.03
CA ARG A 82 9.13 10.76 0.82
C ARG A 82 10.22 11.26 1.76
N TYR A 83 10.94 10.36 2.42
CA TYR A 83 12.10 10.70 3.25
C TYR A 83 13.16 11.46 2.44
N ARG A 84 13.53 10.95 1.26
CA ARG A 84 14.52 11.61 0.38
C ARG A 84 14.09 13.00 -0.07
N LYS A 85 12.80 13.22 -0.36
CA LYS A 85 12.29 14.55 -0.76
C LYS A 85 12.37 15.60 0.35
N LYS A 86 12.38 15.19 1.62
CA LYS A 86 12.51 16.11 2.77
C LYS A 86 13.96 16.49 3.10
N SER A 87 14.94 15.73 2.62
CA SER A 87 16.36 15.96 2.90
C SER A 87 17.03 16.95 1.94
N PHE A 88 16.27 17.56 1.02
CA PHE A 88 16.69 18.63 0.11
C PHE A 88 15.77 19.85 0.32
#